data_AF-A0A7I4CGT2-F1
#
_entry.id   AF-A0A7I4CGT2-F1
#
_cell.length_a   1.000
_cell.length_b   1.000
_cell.length_c   1.000
_cell.angle_alpha   90.00
_cell.angle_beta   90.00
_cell.angle_gamma   90.00
#
_symmetry.space_group_name_H-M   'P 1'
#
loop_
_entity.id
_entity.type
_entity.pdbx_description
1 polymer ?
#
loop_
_entity_poly.entity_id
_entity_poly.type
_entity_poly.pdbx_seq_one_letter_code
_entity_poly.pdbx_strand_id
1 'polypeptide(L)'
;MELTCSARLLCHESGLSFLGHARKLNLAPKTRQASAATTRVYRAPSAVQQSAKKESKRARRPENVEGEFYVDHTCIDCDTCRWMAPTVFKHSNPQSAVYHQPESPEERLKALQALLSCPTSSIHTERPPKDIKQAHDSFPIPVDADEIQGVYHCGYHSESSFAASSYFITRPDGNILIDSPRYSENLAKKFEAMGGIRYMFLTHKDDIADHKRWQARFNCERILHELEVQPQTECVEIKLQGQGPWNFLGPDIDLIFTPGHTRVSSFANSLSLI
;
A
#
# COMPACT_ATOMS: atom_id res chain seq x y z
N MET A 1 -6.51 -40.68 0.43
CA MET A 1 -7.24 -39.88 1.43
C MET A 1 -6.62 -38.50 1.34
N GLU A 2 -7.05 -37.74 0.34
CA GLU A 2 -6.44 -36.47 -0.05
C GLU A 2 -7.15 -35.34 0.69
N LEU A 3 -6.36 -34.42 1.25
CA LEU A 3 -6.82 -33.21 1.91
C LEU A 3 -6.24 -32.03 1.13
N THR A 4 -7.00 -31.54 0.15
CA THR A 4 -6.69 -30.31 -0.58
C THR A 4 -7.02 -29.11 0.30
N CYS A 5 -5.99 -28.50 0.89
CA CYS A 5 -6.13 -27.23 1.60
C CYS A 5 -6.12 -26.09 0.57
N SER A 6 -7.22 -25.36 0.44
CA SER A 6 -7.31 -24.19 -0.45
C SER A 6 -7.43 -22.93 0.40
N ALA A 7 -6.30 -22.27 0.65
CA ALA A 7 -6.25 -20.98 1.33
C ALA A 7 -6.70 -19.87 0.37
N ARG A 8 -7.94 -19.40 0.54
CA ARG A 8 -8.56 -18.42 -0.37
C ARG A 8 -8.48 -17.01 0.23
N LEU A 9 -7.42 -16.27 -0.09
CA LEU A 9 -7.28 -14.87 0.34
C LEU A 9 -8.31 -13.99 -0.38
N LEU A 10 -9.37 -13.59 0.33
CA LEU A 10 -10.46 -12.77 -0.21
C LEU A 10 -10.20 -11.28 0.06
N CYS A 11 -9.71 -10.55 -0.95
CA CYS A 11 -9.74 -9.09 -0.93
C CYS A 11 -11.19 -8.58 -1.04
N HIS A 12 -11.56 -7.67 -0.14
CA HIS A 12 -12.93 -7.15 -0.04
C HIS A 12 -13.16 -6.01 -1.04
N GLU A 13 -14.06 -6.17 -2.02
CA GLU A 13 -14.47 -5.06 -2.88
C GLU A 13 -15.44 -4.11 -2.14
N SER A 14 -15.20 -2.80 -2.27
CA SER A 14 -16.15 -1.76 -1.82
C SER A 14 -16.46 -0.79 -2.97
N GLY A 15 -17.42 -1.16 -3.81
CA GLY A 15 -17.93 -0.33 -4.90
C GLY A 15 -18.90 0.76 -4.43
N LEU A 16 -18.83 1.95 -5.04
CA LEU A 16 -19.80 3.04 -4.85
C LEU A 16 -20.03 3.77 -6.18
N SER A 17 -21.22 3.56 -6.75
CA SER A 17 -21.65 4.18 -8.01
C SER A 17 -22.35 5.52 -7.78
N PHE A 18 -21.93 6.57 -8.49
CA PHE A 18 -22.60 7.87 -8.48
C PHE A 18 -23.52 8.05 -9.70
N LEU A 19 -24.83 8.01 -9.47
CA LEU A 19 -25.86 8.34 -10.45
C LEU A 19 -26.07 9.87 -10.51
N GLY A 20 -25.53 10.51 -11.55
CA GLY A 20 -25.74 11.93 -11.81
C GLY A 20 -27.18 12.25 -12.26
N HIS A 21 -27.83 13.21 -11.61
CA HIS A 21 -29.11 13.78 -12.05
C HIS A 21 -28.96 15.27 -12.36
N ALA A 22 -29.07 15.63 -13.63
CA ALA A 22 -29.13 17.01 -14.06
C ALA A 22 -30.55 17.58 -13.92
N ARG A 23 -30.70 18.77 -13.32
CA ARG A 23 -31.95 19.56 -13.37
C ARG A 23 -31.68 20.92 -14.00
N LYS A 24 -32.35 21.18 -15.13
CA LYS A 24 -32.47 22.52 -15.72
C LYS A 24 -33.49 23.33 -14.93
N LEU A 25 -33.23 24.61 -14.71
CA LEU A 25 -34.25 25.63 -14.43
C LEU A 25 -33.95 26.88 -15.25
N ASN A 26 -34.86 27.21 -16.17
CA ASN A 26 -34.95 28.54 -16.78
C ASN A 26 -35.81 29.42 -15.89
N LEU A 27 -35.53 30.73 -15.82
CA LEU A 27 -36.52 31.76 -15.51
C LEU A 27 -36.08 33.11 -16.09
N ALA A 28 -37.06 33.85 -16.61
CA ALA A 28 -36.90 35.03 -17.45
C ALA A 28 -36.93 36.36 -16.62
N PRO A 29 -36.70 37.54 -17.23
CA PRO A 29 -36.23 38.73 -16.50
C PRO A 29 -37.33 39.55 -15.81
N LYS A 30 -36.92 40.42 -14.88
CA LYS A 30 -37.72 41.55 -14.37
C LYS A 30 -36.92 42.85 -14.40
N THR A 31 -37.63 43.96 -14.62
CA THR A 31 -37.10 45.27 -15.00
C THR A 31 -37.22 46.33 -13.90
N ARG A 32 -36.24 47.27 -13.87
CA ARG A 32 -36.27 48.62 -13.23
C ARG A 32 -36.47 48.63 -11.70
N GLN A 33 -35.85 49.52 -10.92
CA GLN A 33 -35.71 50.97 -11.09
C GLN A 33 -34.42 51.52 -10.47
N ALA A 34 -34.06 52.75 -10.83
CA ALA A 34 -32.95 53.50 -10.21
C ALA A 34 -33.43 54.28 -8.96
N SER A 35 -32.57 54.38 -7.95
CA SER A 35 -32.75 55.26 -6.79
C SER A 35 -31.40 55.83 -6.34
N ALA A 36 -31.41 56.99 -5.69
CA ALA A 36 -30.27 57.89 -5.60
C ALA A 36 -29.14 57.41 -4.67
N ALA A 37 -27.90 57.71 -5.06
CA ALA A 37 -26.72 57.46 -4.24
C ALA A 37 -26.61 58.47 -3.09
N THR A 38 -26.53 57.97 -1.86
CA THR A 38 -26.16 58.74 -0.67
C THR A 38 -24.83 58.22 -0.15
N THR A 39 -23.74 58.95 -0.42
CA THR A 39 -22.37 58.53 -0.08
C THR A 39 -22.11 58.62 1.42
N ARG A 40 -22.49 57.57 2.16
CA ARG A 40 -22.15 57.42 3.58
C ARG A 40 -20.76 56.79 3.68
N VAL A 41 -19.77 57.57 4.12
CA VAL A 41 -18.39 57.10 4.33
C VAL A 41 -18.34 56.13 5.52
N TYR A 42 -18.58 54.85 5.26
CA TYR A 42 -18.28 53.79 6.22
C TYR A 42 -16.77 53.60 6.28
N ARG A 43 -16.14 54.02 7.38
CA ARG A 43 -14.82 53.51 7.77
C ARG A 43 -14.99 52.03 8.09
N ALA A 44 -14.52 51.16 7.19
CA ALA A 44 -14.42 49.74 7.48
C ALA A 44 -13.51 49.53 8.71
N PRO A 45 -13.86 48.65 9.66
CA PRO A 45 -12.92 48.23 10.68
C PRO A 45 -11.71 47.60 10.00
N SER A 46 -10.52 47.81 10.56
CA SER A 46 -9.28 47.19 10.06
C SER A 46 -9.46 45.67 10.02
N ALA A 47 -9.46 45.11 8.82
CA ALA A 47 -9.49 43.67 8.64
C ALA A 47 -8.18 43.11 9.18
N VAL A 48 -8.24 42.48 10.36
CA VAL A 48 -7.12 41.68 10.88
C VAL A 48 -6.91 40.53 9.90
N GLN A 49 -5.92 40.69 9.01
CA GLN A 49 -5.50 39.64 8.09
C GLN A 49 -4.84 38.53 8.92
N GLN A 50 -5.67 37.62 9.44
CA GLN A 50 -5.21 36.31 9.87
C GLN A 50 -4.68 35.59 8.62
N SER A 51 -3.37 35.70 8.39
CA SER A 51 -2.68 34.90 7.41
C SER A 51 -2.81 33.43 7.84
N ALA A 52 -3.70 32.70 7.16
CA ALA A 52 -3.83 31.26 7.35
C ALA A 52 -2.46 30.63 7.06
N LYS A 53 -1.75 30.27 8.12
CA LYS A 53 -0.38 29.78 8.06
C LYS A 53 -0.44 28.42 7.37
N LYS A 54 0.04 28.35 6.13
CA LYS A 54 -0.04 27.13 5.29
C LYS A 54 0.60 25.97 6.05
N GLU A 55 -0.26 25.08 6.55
CA GLU A 55 0.13 23.99 7.40
C GLU A 55 1.00 22.98 6.63
N SER A 56 1.98 22.40 7.31
CA SER A 56 2.90 21.44 6.66
C SER A 56 2.13 20.18 6.31
N LYS A 57 2.33 19.62 5.11
CA LYS A 57 1.79 18.29 4.79
C LYS A 57 2.27 17.19 5.74
N ARG A 58 3.43 17.40 6.38
CA ARG A 58 4.01 16.51 7.41
C ARG A 58 3.60 16.89 8.85
N ALA A 59 2.65 17.81 9.03
CA ALA A 59 2.07 18.08 10.35
C ALA A 59 1.18 16.92 10.80
N ARG A 60 1.10 16.72 12.13
CA ARG A 60 0.17 15.78 12.76
C ARG A 60 -1.26 16.13 12.35
N ARG A 61 -2.01 15.15 11.83
CA ARG A 61 -3.45 15.31 11.59
C ARG A 61 -4.22 15.50 12.90
N PRO A 62 -5.27 16.35 12.96
CA PRO A 62 -6.09 16.53 14.16
C PRO A 62 -6.91 15.28 14.54
N GLU A 63 -7.08 14.32 13.63
CA GLU A 63 -7.77 13.06 13.91
C GLU A 63 -6.96 12.03 14.69
N ASN A 64 -5.67 12.28 14.97
CA ASN A 64 -4.87 11.44 15.86
C ASN A 64 -5.19 11.77 17.33
N VAL A 65 -5.20 10.75 18.20
CA VAL A 65 -5.08 10.99 19.64
C VAL A 65 -3.71 11.59 20.00
N GLU A 66 -3.64 12.27 21.14
CA GLU A 66 -2.37 12.79 21.68
C GLU A 66 -1.39 11.64 22.03
N GLY A 67 -0.09 11.93 22.01
CA GLY A 67 0.98 10.96 22.32
C GLY A 67 2.00 10.74 21.20
N GLU A 68 2.98 9.87 21.42
CA GLU A 68 4.20 9.74 20.60
C GLU A 68 3.91 9.45 19.12
N PHE A 69 3.03 8.50 18.81
CA PHE A 69 2.72 8.11 17.44
C PHE A 69 1.69 9.04 16.80
N TYR A 70 1.85 9.34 15.52
CA TYR A 70 0.85 10.05 14.71
C TYR A 70 0.95 9.77 13.22
N VAL A 71 -0.16 9.99 12.51
CA VAL A 71 -0.23 10.03 11.05
C VAL A 71 -0.30 11.48 10.56
N ASP A 72 0.42 11.80 9.48
CA ASP A 72 0.40 13.12 8.82
C ASP A 72 -0.54 13.17 7.59
N HIS A 73 -0.67 14.35 6.98
CA HIS A 73 -1.54 14.57 5.82
C HIS A 73 -1.00 13.97 4.49
N THR A 74 0.16 13.31 4.49
CA THR A 74 0.69 12.60 3.30
C THR A 74 0.14 11.18 3.15
N CYS A 75 -0.66 10.70 4.10
CA CYS A 75 -1.30 9.38 4.04
C CYS A 75 -2.17 9.21 2.77
N ILE A 76 -2.04 8.08 2.08
CA ILE A 76 -2.84 7.74 0.87
C ILE A 76 -4.02 6.79 1.17
N ASP A 77 -4.34 6.58 2.44
CA ASP A 77 -5.37 5.66 2.96
C ASP A 77 -5.30 4.18 2.52
N CYS A 78 -4.12 3.72 2.11
CA CYS A 78 -3.83 2.36 1.64
C CYS A 78 -4.02 1.18 2.64
N ASP A 79 -4.76 1.37 3.73
CA ASP A 79 -5.08 0.40 4.79
C ASP A 79 -3.92 -0.23 5.58
N THR A 80 -2.69 -0.30 5.06
CA THR A 80 -1.50 -1.03 5.60
C THR A 80 -1.39 -1.01 7.13
N CYS A 81 -1.44 0.17 7.75
CA CYS A 81 -1.28 0.28 9.20
C CYS A 81 -2.45 -0.26 10.03
N ARG A 82 -3.65 -0.31 9.46
CA ARG A 82 -4.89 -0.77 10.13
C ARG A 82 -4.94 -2.28 10.22
N TRP A 83 -4.48 -3.01 9.20
CA TRP A 83 -4.38 -4.47 9.30
C TRP A 83 -3.12 -4.93 10.03
N MET A 84 -1.99 -4.21 9.94
CA MET A 84 -0.76 -4.54 10.70
C MET A 84 -0.89 -4.26 12.21
N ALA A 85 -1.59 -3.18 12.58
CA ALA A 85 -1.73 -2.72 13.97
C ALA A 85 -3.15 -2.18 14.27
N PRO A 86 -4.19 -3.05 14.22
CA PRO A 86 -5.60 -2.66 14.32
C PRO A 86 -6.04 -2.06 15.66
N THR A 87 -5.28 -2.29 16.74
CA THR A 87 -5.55 -1.63 18.02
C THR A 87 -5.15 -0.15 17.98
N VAL A 88 -4.02 0.15 17.32
CA VAL A 88 -3.38 1.47 17.25
C VAL A 88 -3.99 2.36 16.16
N PHE A 89 -4.20 1.85 14.94
CA PHE A 89 -4.64 2.66 13.79
C PHE A 89 -6.06 2.33 13.33
N LYS A 90 -6.83 3.37 13.00
CA LYS A 90 -8.17 3.24 12.38
C LYS A 90 -8.38 4.24 11.26
N HIS A 91 -9.38 4.00 10.41
CA HIS A 91 -9.83 4.97 9.42
C HIS A 91 -10.52 6.13 10.14
N SER A 92 -10.06 7.34 9.90
CA SER A 92 -10.66 8.58 10.42
C SER A 92 -10.63 9.63 9.31
N ASN A 93 -11.82 9.80 8.69
CA ASN A 93 -12.11 10.58 7.48
C ASN A 93 -11.04 11.64 7.09
N PRO A 94 -10.38 11.58 5.91
CA PRO A 94 -10.49 10.60 4.82
C PRO A 94 -9.32 9.60 4.78
N GLN A 95 -8.61 9.43 5.90
CA GLN A 95 -7.28 8.83 5.96
C GLN A 95 -7.11 8.01 7.25
N SER A 96 -6.03 7.24 7.38
CA SER A 96 -5.70 6.57 8.63
C SER A 96 -5.24 7.57 9.70
N ALA A 97 -5.54 7.29 10.96
CA ALA A 97 -5.08 8.05 12.12
C ALA A 97 -4.77 7.10 13.29
N VAL A 98 -3.92 7.55 14.22
CA VAL A 98 -3.70 6.86 15.50
C VAL A 98 -4.95 7.06 16.37
N TYR A 99 -5.65 5.96 16.62
CA TYR A 99 -6.86 5.91 17.46
C TYR A 99 -6.53 5.65 18.93
N HIS A 100 -5.44 4.93 19.18
CA HIS A 100 -4.95 4.56 20.50
C HIS A 100 -3.42 4.51 20.44
N GLN A 101 -2.74 5.03 21.46
CA GLN A 101 -1.27 4.95 21.54
C GLN A 101 -0.88 3.54 21.99
N PRO A 102 0.17 2.92 21.45
CA PRO A 102 0.58 1.59 21.89
C PRO A 102 1.01 1.61 23.36
N GLU A 103 0.32 0.84 24.20
CA GLU A 103 0.58 0.76 25.64
C GLU A 103 1.42 -0.47 26.01
N SER A 104 1.38 -1.52 25.19
CA SER A 104 2.17 -2.74 25.37
C SER A 104 3.40 -2.81 24.45
N PRO A 105 4.43 -3.60 24.79
CA PRO A 105 5.57 -3.84 23.90
C PRO A 105 5.17 -4.50 22.56
N GLU A 106 4.10 -5.31 22.55
CA GLU A 106 3.59 -5.96 21.34
C GLU A 106 2.94 -4.95 20.39
N GLU A 107 2.06 -4.09 20.90
CA GLU A 107 1.45 -3.02 20.12
C GLU A 107 2.48 -2.03 19.60
N ARG A 108 3.50 -1.73 20.41
CA ARG A 108 4.61 -0.85 20.00
C ARG A 108 5.40 -1.47 18.86
N LEU A 109 5.71 -2.77 18.92
CA LEU A 109 6.36 -3.48 17.82
C LEU A 109 5.50 -3.45 16.54
N LYS A 110 4.20 -3.78 16.65
CA LYS A 110 3.25 -3.73 15.52
C LYS A 110 3.11 -2.31 14.93
N ALA A 111 3.10 -1.27 15.77
CA ALA A 111 3.07 0.12 15.33
C ALA A 111 4.35 0.54 14.60
N LEU A 112 5.52 0.07 15.05
CA LEU A 112 6.80 0.32 14.37
C LEU A 112 6.93 -0.50 13.07
N GLN A 113 6.39 -1.72 13.01
CA GLN A 113 6.27 -2.50 11.78
C GLN A 113 5.37 -1.77 10.76
N ALA A 114 4.21 -1.29 11.19
CA ALA A 114 3.32 -0.46 10.36
C ALA A 114 3.99 0.83 9.87
N LEU A 115 4.81 1.48 10.73
CA LEU A 115 5.61 2.65 10.36
C LEU A 115 6.62 2.33 9.25
N LEU A 116 7.35 1.22 9.35
CA LEU A 116 8.33 0.78 8.34
C LEU A 116 7.68 0.34 7.02
N SER A 117 6.48 -0.24 7.09
CA SER A 117 5.68 -0.65 5.92
C SER A 117 4.87 0.49 5.31
N CYS A 118 4.77 1.66 5.95
CA CYS A 118 4.00 2.78 5.41
C CYS A 118 4.62 3.29 4.09
N PRO A 119 3.92 3.16 2.94
CA PRO A 119 4.50 3.42 1.62
C PRO A 119 4.97 4.87 1.46
N THR A 120 4.17 5.81 1.95
CA THR A 120 4.40 7.26 1.91
C THR A 120 5.19 7.79 3.11
N SER A 121 5.58 6.92 4.04
CA SER A 121 6.27 7.30 5.29
C SER A 121 5.53 8.41 6.06
N SER A 122 4.20 8.25 6.17
CA SER A 122 3.26 9.19 6.79
C SER A 122 3.00 8.92 8.28
N ILE A 123 3.50 7.80 8.79
CA ILE A 123 3.42 7.43 10.21
C ILE A 123 4.73 7.87 10.86
N HIS A 124 4.61 8.55 11.99
CA HIS A 124 5.73 9.18 12.70
C HIS A 124 5.67 8.88 14.18
N THR A 125 6.82 9.06 14.82
CA THR A 125 6.96 9.22 16.27
C THR A 125 7.50 10.63 16.54
N GLU A 126 7.15 11.23 17.68
CA GLU A 126 7.65 12.57 18.08
C GLU A 126 9.18 12.69 18.13
N ARG A 127 9.87 11.56 18.33
CA ARG A 127 11.34 11.44 18.33
C ARG A 127 11.72 10.12 17.65
N PRO A 128 12.93 9.99 17.07
CA PRO A 128 13.40 8.71 16.53
C PRO A 128 13.26 7.57 17.57
N PRO A 129 12.53 6.47 17.25
CA PRO A 129 12.28 5.42 18.22
C PRO A 129 13.56 4.62 18.46
N LYS A 130 13.94 4.46 19.74
CA LYS A 130 15.17 3.74 20.13
C LYS A 130 15.13 2.26 19.75
N ASP A 131 13.92 1.72 19.63
CA ASP A 131 13.57 0.32 19.40
C ASP A 131 13.22 0.02 17.93
N ILE A 132 13.34 0.99 17.01
CA ILE A 132 13.08 0.79 15.57
C ILE A 132 13.90 -0.36 14.97
N LYS A 133 15.08 -0.66 15.53
CA LYS A 133 15.90 -1.80 15.12
C LYS A 133 15.17 -3.14 15.33
N GLN A 134 14.41 -3.30 16.41
CA GLN A 134 13.64 -4.51 16.67
C GLN A 134 12.57 -4.74 15.59
N ALA A 135 11.90 -3.67 15.15
CA ALA A 135 10.96 -3.73 14.04
C ALA A 135 11.67 -4.09 12.72
N HIS A 136 12.80 -3.44 12.40
CA HIS A 136 13.63 -3.80 11.24
C HIS A 136 14.07 -5.27 11.23
N ASP A 137 14.47 -5.80 12.38
CA ASP A 137 14.97 -7.16 12.55
C ASP A 137 13.83 -8.21 12.62
N SER A 138 12.58 -7.79 12.77
CA SER A 138 11.40 -8.67 12.75
C SER A 138 10.90 -9.02 11.34
N PHE A 139 11.36 -8.32 10.30
CA PHE A 139 11.02 -8.63 8.92
C PHE A 139 11.96 -9.66 8.27
N PRO A 140 11.48 -10.50 7.34
CA PRO A 140 10.07 -10.64 6.95
C PRO A 140 9.26 -11.37 8.04
N ILE A 141 7.99 -11.01 8.22
CA ILE A 141 7.12 -11.50 9.30
C ILE A 141 6.37 -12.74 8.82
N PRO A 142 6.32 -13.88 9.54
CA PRO A 142 5.49 -15.03 9.16
C PRO A 142 4.02 -14.63 8.99
N VAL A 143 3.35 -15.07 7.93
CA VAL A 143 1.92 -14.77 7.70
C VAL A 143 1.05 -15.50 8.71
N ASP A 144 1.27 -16.82 8.84
CA ASP A 144 0.77 -17.64 9.94
C ASP A 144 1.85 -18.68 10.28
N ALA A 145 2.42 -18.60 11.47
CA ALA A 145 3.53 -19.47 11.87
C ALA A 145 3.09 -20.90 12.21
N ASP A 146 1.81 -21.10 12.54
CA ASP A 146 1.25 -22.36 13.00
C ASP A 146 0.55 -23.12 11.85
N GLU A 147 -0.13 -22.40 10.95
CA GLU A 147 -0.85 -22.97 9.80
C GLU A 147 -0.05 -22.94 8.48
N ILE A 148 0.73 -21.88 8.20
CA ILE A 148 1.34 -21.65 6.86
C ILE A 148 2.86 -21.46 6.97
N GLN A 149 3.57 -22.57 7.17
CA GLN A 149 5.03 -22.57 7.28
C GLN A 149 5.71 -22.08 5.99
N GLY A 150 6.75 -21.26 6.16
CA GLY A 150 7.60 -20.81 5.06
C GLY A 150 7.06 -19.63 4.23
N VAL A 151 5.89 -19.07 4.57
CA VAL A 151 5.32 -17.88 3.92
C VAL A 151 5.42 -16.66 4.84
N TYR A 152 6.01 -15.58 4.33
CA TYR A 152 6.32 -14.37 5.11
C TYR A 152 5.87 -13.10 4.40
N HIS A 153 5.25 -12.17 5.12
CA HIS A 153 5.02 -10.80 4.68
C HIS A 153 6.33 -9.98 4.73
N CYS A 154 6.67 -9.30 3.63
CA CYS A 154 7.95 -8.59 3.52
C CYS A 154 7.96 -7.23 4.23
N GLY A 155 6.81 -6.58 4.40
CA GLY A 155 6.72 -5.18 4.78
C GLY A 155 7.33 -4.23 3.75
N TYR A 156 7.78 -3.06 4.21
CA TYR A 156 8.44 -2.04 3.38
C TYR A 156 7.72 -1.75 2.06
N HIS A 157 6.40 -1.52 2.09
CA HIS A 157 5.63 -1.26 0.87
C HIS A 157 6.11 0.01 0.15
N SER A 158 5.80 0.13 -1.15
CA SER A 158 6.18 1.28 -1.97
C SER A 158 4.99 2.21 -2.22
N GLU A 159 5.26 3.52 -2.24
CA GLU A 159 4.33 4.53 -2.78
C GLU A 159 4.05 4.29 -4.27
N SER A 160 5.03 3.76 -5.01
CA SER A 160 4.90 3.49 -6.46
C SER A 160 3.94 2.35 -6.80
N SER A 161 3.67 1.44 -5.86
CA SER A 161 2.75 0.30 -6.00
C SER A 161 1.50 0.46 -5.12
N PHE A 162 1.16 1.69 -4.73
CA PHE A 162 -0.01 2.01 -3.90
C PHE A 162 -0.16 1.13 -2.64
N ALA A 163 0.96 0.75 -2.02
CA ALA A 163 1.05 -0.15 -0.87
C ALA A 163 0.80 -1.64 -1.10
N ALA A 164 1.01 -2.14 -2.33
CA ALA A 164 1.04 -3.57 -2.61
C ALA A 164 1.87 -4.35 -1.59
N SER A 165 1.28 -5.44 -1.07
CA SER A 165 1.89 -6.29 -0.06
C SER A 165 2.67 -7.42 -0.74
N SER A 166 3.98 -7.41 -0.54
CA SER A 166 4.89 -8.44 -1.07
C SER A 166 5.12 -9.55 -0.07
N TYR A 167 5.37 -10.76 -0.58
CA TYR A 167 5.51 -11.97 0.23
C TYR A 167 6.76 -12.76 -0.20
N PHE A 168 7.40 -13.41 0.76
CA PHE A 168 8.54 -14.28 0.53
C PHE A 168 8.17 -15.71 0.91
N ILE A 169 8.47 -16.66 0.04
CA ILE A 169 8.18 -18.08 0.24
C ILE A 169 9.48 -18.87 0.20
N THR A 170 9.80 -19.56 1.28
CA THR A 170 10.98 -20.43 1.38
C THR A 170 10.69 -21.82 0.85
N ARG A 171 11.49 -22.32 -0.10
CA ARG A 171 11.26 -23.61 -0.77
C ARG A 171 12.57 -24.35 -1.07
N PRO A 172 12.62 -25.70 -0.98
CA PRO A 172 13.81 -26.48 -1.36
C PRO A 172 14.27 -26.24 -2.80
N ASP A 173 13.32 -26.11 -3.73
CA ASP A 173 13.60 -25.83 -5.15
C ASP A 173 13.90 -24.34 -5.43
N GLY A 174 14.04 -23.53 -4.39
CA GLY A 174 14.44 -22.13 -4.46
C GLY A 174 13.32 -21.17 -4.13
N ASN A 175 13.66 -20.19 -3.30
CA ASN A 175 12.71 -19.24 -2.72
C ASN A 175 12.11 -18.30 -3.76
N ILE A 176 10.86 -17.89 -3.52
CA ILE A 176 10.09 -16.98 -4.37
C ILE A 176 9.83 -15.68 -3.61
N LEU A 177 10.09 -14.53 -4.24
CA LEU A 177 9.62 -13.22 -3.79
C LEU A 177 8.44 -12.78 -4.67
N ILE A 178 7.23 -12.74 -4.11
CA ILE A 178 6.02 -12.21 -4.73
C ILE A 178 6.02 -10.69 -4.59
N ASP A 179 5.91 -10.01 -5.72
CA ASP A 179 5.98 -8.56 -5.92
C ASP A 179 7.25 -7.92 -5.34
N SER A 180 7.44 -6.62 -5.59
CA SER A 180 8.61 -5.91 -5.10
C SER A 180 8.29 -5.08 -3.86
N PRO A 181 8.84 -5.41 -2.67
CA PRO A 181 8.96 -4.42 -1.60
C PRO A 181 9.93 -3.31 -2.04
N ARG A 182 9.89 -2.16 -1.37
CA ARG A 182 10.96 -1.16 -1.42
C ARG A 182 12.25 -1.80 -0.89
N TYR A 183 13.36 -1.63 -1.60
CA TYR A 183 14.62 -2.27 -1.22
C TYR A 183 15.14 -1.71 0.11
N SER A 184 15.43 -2.64 1.03
CA SER A 184 16.04 -2.40 2.33
C SER A 184 17.23 -3.33 2.48
N GLU A 185 18.38 -2.78 2.87
CA GLU A 185 19.61 -3.56 3.07
C GLU A 185 19.48 -4.55 4.25
N ASN A 186 18.59 -4.27 5.24
CA ASN A 186 18.31 -5.23 6.31
C ASN A 186 17.51 -6.42 5.77
N LEU A 187 16.48 -6.15 4.97
CA LEU A 187 15.62 -7.18 4.38
C LEU A 187 16.39 -8.04 3.37
N ALA A 188 17.30 -7.44 2.59
CA ALA A 188 18.21 -8.20 1.71
C ALA A 188 19.08 -9.18 2.50
N LYS A 189 19.73 -8.76 3.59
CA LYS A 189 20.54 -9.65 4.43
C LYS A 189 19.71 -10.77 5.08
N LYS A 190 18.45 -10.50 5.40
CA LYS A 190 17.49 -11.52 5.89
C LYS A 190 17.20 -12.56 4.81
N PHE A 191 16.86 -12.14 3.59
CA PHE A 191 16.67 -13.07 2.48
C PHE A 191 17.92 -13.89 2.17
N GLU A 192 19.13 -13.31 2.18
CA GLU A 192 20.39 -14.06 2.06
C GLU A 192 20.53 -15.15 3.13
N ALA A 193 20.30 -14.80 4.40
CA ALA A 193 20.34 -15.76 5.50
C ALA A 193 19.25 -16.85 5.41
N MET A 194 18.17 -16.60 4.67
CA MET A 194 17.07 -17.54 4.39
C MET A 194 17.26 -18.33 3.08
N GLY A 195 18.43 -18.27 2.44
CA GLY A 195 18.75 -19.02 1.21
C GLY A 195 18.67 -18.21 -0.09
N GLY A 196 18.50 -16.89 -0.01
CA GLY A 196 18.41 -15.99 -1.15
C GLY A 196 17.02 -15.95 -1.80
N ILE A 197 16.96 -15.45 -3.03
CA ILE A 197 15.76 -15.40 -3.88
C ILE A 197 16.15 -16.05 -5.21
N ARG A 198 15.44 -17.11 -5.62
CA ARG A 198 15.63 -17.73 -6.95
C ARG A 198 14.71 -17.08 -7.97
N TYR A 199 13.44 -16.91 -7.62
CA TYR A 199 12.41 -16.35 -8.47
C TYR A 199 11.82 -15.08 -7.87
N MET A 200 11.58 -14.07 -8.70
CA MET A 200 10.76 -12.92 -8.34
C MET A 200 9.51 -12.92 -9.23
N PHE A 201 8.35 -13.06 -8.63
CA PHE A 201 7.10 -13.16 -9.33
C PHE A 201 6.33 -11.84 -9.20
N LEU A 202 6.15 -11.14 -10.31
CA LEU A 202 5.48 -9.84 -10.36
C LEU A 202 4.04 -10.07 -10.84
N THR A 203 3.07 -9.82 -9.98
CA THR A 203 1.65 -10.19 -10.18
C THR A 203 1.00 -9.36 -11.30
N HIS A 204 1.32 -8.07 -11.39
CA HIS A 204 1.00 -7.19 -12.52
C HIS A 204 1.99 -6.02 -12.65
N LYS A 205 1.81 -5.21 -13.69
CA LYS A 205 2.73 -4.15 -14.12
C LYS A 205 2.91 -2.97 -13.16
N ASP A 206 2.06 -2.85 -12.15
CA ASP A 206 2.04 -1.71 -11.23
C ASP A 206 2.83 -2.04 -9.92
N ASP A 207 2.98 -3.32 -9.58
CA ASP A 207 3.51 -3.79 -8.29
C ASP A 207 5.02 -4.15 -8.35
N ILE A 208 5.71 -3.51 -9.27
CA ILE A 208 7.10 -3.80 -9.66
C ILE A 208 8.17 -3.02 -8.88
N ALA A 209 7.77 -2.00 -8.11
CA ALA A 209 8.60 -1.07 -7.32
C ALA A 209 10.13 -1.11 -7.56
N ASP A 210 10.89 -1.77 -6.69
CA ASP A 210 12.36 -1.84 -6.68
C ASP A 210 12.91 -3.13 -7.33
N HIS A 211 12.13 -3.82 -8.17
CA HIS A 211 12.44 -5.16 -8.74
C HIS A 211 13.84 -5.27 -9.39
N LYS A 212 14.36 -4.18 -9.94
CA LYS A 212 15.72 -4.11 -10.53
C LYS A 212 16.82 -4.19 -9.48
N ARG A 213 16.63 -3.60 -8.29
CA ARG A 213 17.60 -3.65 -7.20
C ARG A 213 17.66 -5.03 -6.57
N TRP A 214 16.50 -5.64 -6.36
CA TRP A 214 16.41 -7.02 -5.89
C TRP A 214 17.06 -8.00 -6.88
N GLN A 215 16.71 -7.93 -8.16
CA GLN A 215 17.34 -8.81 -9.16
C GLN A 215 18.85 -8.55 -9.31
N ALA A 216 19.32 -7.30 -9.26
CA ALA A 216 20.75 -7.01 -9.24
C ALA A 216 21.49 -7.57 -8.00
N ARG A 217 20.79 -7.72 -6.87
CA ARG A 217 21.37 -8.21 -5.61
C ARG A 217 21.40 -9.73 -5.49
N PHE A 218 20.41 -10.42 -6.06
CA PHE A 218 20.22 -11.87 -5.93
C PHE A 218 20.42 -12.64 -7.25
N ASN A 219 20.49 -11.95 -8.38
CA ASN A 219 20.47 -12.55 -9.73
C ASN A 219 19.27 -13.49 -9.95
N CYS A 220 18.12 -13.16 -9.35
CA CYS A 220 16.89 -13.93 -9.44
C CYS A 220 16.21 -13.76 -10.81
N GLU A 221 15.54 -14.81 -11.29
CA GLU A 221 14.74 -14.74 -12.52
C GLU A 221 13.40 -14.04 -12.22
N ARG A 222 13.10 -12.92 -12.89
CA ARG A 222 11.80 -12.26 -12.77
C ARG A 222 10.79 -12.89 -13.71
N ILE A 223 9.61 -13.20 -13.18
CA ILE A 223 8.46 -13.77 -13.86
C ILE A 223 7.38 -12.69 -13.93
N LEU A 224 6.85 -12.42 -15.11
CA LEU A 224 5.74 -11.48 -15.35
C LEU A 224 4.91 -11.96 -16.54
N HIS A 225 3.61 -11.67 -16.58
CA HIS A 225 2.80 -11.98 -17.76
C HIS A 225 3.17 -11.10 -18.96
N GLU A 226 3.17 -11.63 -20.19
CA GLU A 226 3.48 -10.86 -21.41
C GLU A 226 2.55 -9.65 -21.59
N LEU A 227 1.29 -9.78 -21.19
CA LEU A 227 0.26 -8.73 -21.22
C LEU A 227 0.47 -7.62 -20.17
N GLU A 228 1.35 -7.86 -19.18
CA GLU A 228 1.73 -6.92 -18.14
C GLU A 228 3.15 -6.36 -18.37
N VAL A 229 3.82 -6.72 -19.48
CA VAL A 229 5.13 -6.13 -19.82
C VAL A 229 4.97 -4.66 -20.22
N GLN A 230 5.81 -3.82 -19.64
CA GLN A 230 6.00 -2.40 -19.97
C GLN A 230 7.47 -2.17 -20.37
N PRO A 231 7.84 -1.02 -20.96
CA PRO A 231 9.23 -0.69 -21.29
C PRO A 231 10.22 -0.85 -20.11
N GLN A 232 9.76 -0.61 -18.88
CA GLN A 232 10.57 -0.81 -17.68
C GLN A 232 10.76 -2.28 -17.27
N THR A 233 9.89 -3.19 -17.70
CA THR A 233 9.93 -4.63 -17.45
C THR A 233 10.22 -5.46 -18.71
N GLU A 234 10.56 -4.85 -19.86
CA GLU A 234 10.94 -5.58 -21.08
C GLU A 234 12.12 -6.55 -20.89
N CYS A 235 12.98 -6.31 -19.89
CA CYS A 235 14.13 -7.14 -19.55
C CYS A 235 13.85 -8.23 -18.50
N VAL A 236 12.59 -8.47 -18.09
CA VAL A 236 12.27 -9.62 -17.23
C VAL A 236 12.61 -10.94 -17.92
N GLU A 237 13.18 -11.85 -17.14
CA GLU A 237 13.81 -13.08 -17.59
C GLU A 237 12.79 -14.09 -18.13
N ILE A 238 11.64 -14.21 -17.46
CA ILE A 238 10.57 -15.14 -17.79
C ILE A 238 9.30 -14.35 -18.08
N LYS A 239 8.81 -14.46 -19.32
CA LYS A 239 7.53 -13.87 -19.75
C LYS A 239 6.51 -14.98 -19.94
N LEU A 240 5.51 -15.01 -19.08
CA LEU A 240 4.42 -15.99 -19.16
C LEU A 240 3.52 -15.65 -20.35
N GLN A 241 3.12 -16.67 -21.10
CA GLN A 241 2.25 -16.56 -22.27
C GLN A 241 1.02 -17.45 -22.13
N GLY A 242 -0.10 -17.02 -22.72
CA GLY A 242 -1.37 -17.76 -22.68
C GLY A 242 -2.11 -17.61 -21.35
N GLN A 243 -2.71 -18.70 -20.85
CA GLN A 243 -3.50 -18.73 -19.60
C GLN A 243 -3.04 -19.86 -18.66
N GLY A 244 -1.84 -20.39 -18.89
CA GLY A 244 -1.30 -21.54 -18.17
C GLY A 244 -1.87 -22.90 -18.67
N PRO A 245 -1.65 -23.98 -17.90
CA PRO A 245 -0.89 -24.00 -16.64
C PRO A 245 0.63 -23.86 -16.87
N TRP A 246 1.36 -23.31 -15.90
CA TRP A 246 2.80 -23.04 -15.99
C TRP A 246 3.60 -23.81 -14.93
N ASN A 247 3.85 -25.09 -15.19
CA ASN A 247 4.30 -26.08 -14.18
C ASN A 247 5.81 -26.06 -13.87
N PHE A 248 6.53 -24.98 -14.21
CA PHE A 248 8.00 -24.95 -14.10
C PHE A 248 8.53 -24.61 -12.70
N LEU A 249 7.67 -24.11 -11.80
CA LEU A 249 8.04 -23.73 -10.44
C LEU A 249 8.06 -24.91 -9.45
N GLY A 250 7.38 -26.01 -9.76
CA GLY A 250 7.19 -27.17 -8.89
C GLY A 250 5.72 -27.58 -8.78
N PRO A 251 5.41 -28.75 -8.18
CA PRO A 251 4.04 -29.24 -8.00
C PRO A 251 3.29 -28.61 -6.81
N ASP A 252 3.99 -27.82 -6.01
CA ASP A 252 3.55 -27.13 -4.79
C ASP A 252 3.23 -25.64 -5.01
N ILE A 253 3.25 -25.18 -6.27
CA ILE A 253 3.02 -23.78 -6.65
C ILE A 253 2.17 -23.72 -7.92
N ASP A 254 0.94 -23.22 -7.79
CA ASP A 254 0.07 -22.95 -8.94
C ASP A 254 0.11 -21.46 -9.33
N LEU A 255 0.38 -21.21 -10.61
CA LEU A 255 0.31 -19.89 -11.24
C LEU A 255 -1.02 -19.72 -11.96
N ILE A 256 -1.96 -18.96 -11.38
CA ILE A 256 -3.33 -18.82 -11.90
C ILE A 256 -3.53 -17.44 -12.53
N PHE A 257 -3.86 -17.44 -13.82
CA PHE A 257 -4.23 -16.25 -14.59
C PHE A 257 -5.62 -15.74 -14.17
N THR A 258 -5.69 -14.63 -13.42
CA THR A 258 -6.90 -14.05 -12.83
C THR A 258 -7.17 -12.61 -13.35
N PRO A 259 -8.07 -12.45 -14.34
CA PRO A 259 -8.28 -11.14 -14.94
C PRO A 259 -9.24 -10.23 -14.15
N GLY A 260 -8.83 -8.98 -13.82
CA GLY A 260 -9.74 -7.90 -13.39
C GLY A 260 -9.18 -6.47 -13.19
N HIS A 261 -7.93 -6.27 -12.75
CA HIS A 261 -7.55 -5.02 -12.02
C HIS A 261 -7.26 -3.76 -12.87
N THR A 262 -6.33 -3.78 -13.84
CA THR A 262 -6.05 -2.58 -14.65
C THR A 262 -7.06 -2.38 -15.78
N ARG A 263 -7.18 -1.14 -16.31
CA ARG A 263 -8.22 -0.77 -17.29
C ARG A 263 -8.21 -1.74 -18.49
N VAL A 264 -9.32 -2.39 -18.85
CA VAL A 264 -10.72 -1.97 -18.66
C VAL A 264 -11.61 -3.07 -18.04
N SER A 265 -12.07 -2.83 -16.80
CA SER A 265 -13.38 -3.24 -16.26
C SER A 265 -13.99 -4.54 -16.81
N SER A 266 -13.33 -5.66 -16.56
CA SER A 266 -13.90 -7.02 -16.39
C SER A 266 -12.76 -8.03 -16.30
N PHE A 267 -11.73 -7.85 -17.14
CA PHE A 267 -10.62 -8.80 -17.30
C PHE A 267 -9.28 -8.08 -17.62
N ALA A 268 -8.33 -8.12 -16.66
CA ALA A 268 -6.92 -7.67 -16.78
C ALA A 268 -6.03 -8.41 -15.75
N ASN A 269 -5.05 -9.17 -16.23
CA ASN A 269 -4.59 -10.43 -15.63
C ASN A 269 -3.56 -10.27 -14.49
N SER A 270 -4.05 -10.27 -13.25
CA SER A 270 -3.23 -10.66 -12.11
C SER A 270 -2.84 -12.12 -12.30
N LEU A 271 -1.64 -12.50 -11.86
CA LEU A 271 -1.36 -13.90 -11.58
C LEU A 271 -1.45 -14.11 -10.07
N SER A 272 -2.36 -14.97 -9.63
CA SER A 272 -2.42 -15.42 -8.25
C SER A 272 -1.47 -16.60 -8.05
N LEU A 273 -0.73 -16.57 -6.95
CA LEU A 273 -0.06 -17.75 -6.39
C LEU A 273 -1.01 -18.37 -5.35
N ILE A 274 -1.20 -19.68 -5.39
CA ILE A 274 -1.86 -20.47 -4.34
C ILE A 274 -0.86 -21.52 -3.85
#